data_AF-A0A2R6Q2G5-F1
#
_entry.id   AF-A0A2R6Q2G5-F1
#
_cell.length_a   1.000
_cell.length_b   1.000
_cell.length_c   1.000
_cell.angle_alpha   90.00
_cell.angle_beta   90.00
_cell.angle_gamma   90.00
#
_symmetry.space_group_name_H-M   'P 1'
#
loop_
_entity.id
_entity.type
_entity.pdbx_description
1 polymer ?
#
loop_
_entity_poly.entity_id
_entity_poly.type
_entity_poly.pdbx_seq_one_letter_code
_entity_poly.pdbx_strand_id
1 'polypeptide(L)' 'IELKTAPADFRFPTTNQTRHCFTRYIEFHRCVVAKGDESGACEKFAKYYRALCPAEWVDRWNEQRENGTFPGPL' A
#
# COMPACT_ATOMS: atom_id res chain seq x y z
N ILE A 1 19.22 -16.17 0.35
CA ILE A 1 17.86 -15.59 0.49
C ILE A 1 17.96 -14.48 1.50
N GLU A 2 17.64 -13.24 1.13
CA GLU A 2 17.67 -12.11 2.06
C GLU A 2 16.27 -11.86 2.62
N LEU A 3 16.07 -12.11 3.91
CA LEU A 3 14.77 -11.94 4.56
C LEU A 3 14.56 -10.46 4.93
N LYS A 4 13.71 -9.76 4.16
CA LYS A 4 13.41 -8.33 4.34
C LYS A 4 11.90 -8.09 4.29
N THR A 5 11.39 -7.35 5.27
CA THR A 5 9.97 -6.91 5.36
C THR A 5 9.86 -5.37 5.43
N ALA A 6 8.65 -4.84 5.59
CA ALA A 6 8.40 -3.42 5.77
C ALA A 6 9.13 -2.88 7.02
N PRO A 7 9.79 -1.71 6.94
CA PRO A 7 10.44 -1.10 8.10
C PRO A 7 9.42 -0.55 9.10
N ALA A 8 9.85 -0.32 10.34
CA ALA A 8 9.06 0.42 11.32
C ALA A 8 8.82 1.86 10.84
N ASP A 9 7.57 2.32 10.95
CA ASP A 9 7.17 3.68 10.59
C ASP A 9 6.73 4.43 11.86
N PHE A 10 7.51 5.43 12.24
CA PHE A 10 7.27 6.21 13.46
C PHE A 10 5.93 6.96 13.46
N ARG A 11 5.28 7.13 12.29
CA ARG A 11 3.92 7.68 12.17
C ARG A 11 2.86 6.75 12.77
N PHE A 12 3.16 5.46 12.91
CA PHE A 12 2.23 4.43 13.39
C PHE A 12 2.82 3.61 14.55
N PRO A 13 3.06 4.22 15.73
CA PRO A 13 3.74 3.58 16.86
C PRO A 13 2.87 2.56 17.62
N THR A 14 1.57 2.52 17.36
CA THR A 14 0.62 1.66 18.07
C THR A 14 0.58 0.24 17.48
N THR A 15 0.12 -0.74 18.26
CA THR A 15 -0.12 -2.11 17.78
C THR A 15 -1.15 -2.19 16.65
N ASN A 16 -2.09 -1.26 16.57
CA ASN A 16 -3.05 -1.20 15.47
C ASN A 16 -2.38 -0.70 14.19
N GLN A 17 -2.12 -1.62 13.24
CA GLN A 17 -1.45 -1.36 11.97
C GLN A 17 -2.41 -1.06 10.80
N THR A 18 -3.72 -0.99 11.03
CA THR A 18 -4.72 -0.74 9.97
C THR A 18 -4.44 0.54 9.19
N ARG A 19 -4.12 1.64 9.88
CA ARG A 19 -3.77 2.92 9.23
C ARG A 19 -2.44 2.84 8.49
N HIS A 20 -1.47 2.07 8.99
CA HIS A 20 -0.18 1.87 8.32
C HIS A 20 -0.37 1.13 6.99
N CYS A 21 -1.09 0.01 7.01
CA CYS A 21 -1.47 -0.74 5.82
C CYS A 21 -2.17 0.17 4.78
N PHE A 22 -3.23 0.86 5.19
CA PHE A 22 -3.99 1.73 4.29
C PHE A 22 -3.12 2.84 3.70
N THR A 23 -2.27 3.49 4.51
CA THR A 23 -1.37 4.54 4.04
C THR A 23 -0.38 4.02 3.00
N ARG A 24 0.20 2.83 3.19
CA ARG A 24 1.13 2.24 2.21
C ARG A 24 0.44 1.88 0.90
N TYR A 25 -0.80 1.40 0.96
CA TYR A 25 -1.61 1.12 -0.22
C TYR A 25 -1.88 2.41 -1.04
N ILE A 26 -2.28 3.49 -0.37
CA ILE A 26 -2.48 4.80 -1.00
C ILE A 26 -1.17 5.37 -1.57
N GLU A 27 -0.06 5.30 -0.82
CA GLU A 27 1.26 5.78 -1.28
C GLU A 27 1.71 5.07 -2.56
N PHE A 28 1.48 3.75 -2.66
CA PHE A 28 1.76 3.00 -3.88
C PHE A 28 0.96 3.53 -5.08
N HIS A 29 -0.36 3.64 -4.95
CA HIS A 29 -1.19 4.03 -6.08
C HIS A 29 -1.01 5.49 -6.49
N ARG A 30 -0.80 6.41 -5.54
CA ARG A 30 -0.41 7.79 -5.85
C ARG A 30 0.93 7.85 -6.58
N CYS A 31 1.88 7.01 -6.19
CA CYS A 31 3.17 6.92 -6.87
C CYS A 31 2.99 6.45 -8.33
N VAL A 32 2.19 5.41 -8.56
CA VAL A 32 1.89 4.90 -9.92
C VAL A 32 1.22 5.98 -10.77
N VAL A 33 0.24 6.70 -10.22
CA VAL A 33 -0.44 7.80 -10.94
C VAL A 33 0.53 8.94 -11.27
N ALA A 34 1.41 9.32 -10.34
CA ALA A 34 2.31 10.47 -10.52
C ALA A 34 3.54 10.17 -11.39
N LYS A 35 4.07 8.94 -11.34
CA LYS A 35 5.38 8.59 -11.94
C LYS A 35 5.30 7.54 -13.05
N GLY A 36 4.15 6.90 -13.22
CA GLY A 36 4.03 5.71 -14.06
C GLY A 36 4.62 4.46 -13.39
N ASP A 37 4.15 3.30 -13.83
CA ASP A 37 4.53 1.99 -13.28
C ASP A 37 5.97 1.58 -13.67
N GLU A 38 6.51 2.16 -14.74
CA GLU A 38 7.74 1.71 -15.41
C GLU A 38 9.04 2.05 -14.67
N SER A 39 8.98 2.97 -13.68
CA SER A 39 10.19 3.48 -13.03
C SER A 39 10.75 2.59 -11.92
N GLY A 40 10.02 1.55 -11.49
CA GLY A 40 10.35 0.74 -10.30
C GLY A 40 10.35 1.53 -8.97
N ALA A 41 10.23 2.85 -9.02
CA ALA A 41 10.28 3.73 -7.85
C ALA A 41 9.13 3.49 -6.87
N CYS A 42 8.02 2.94 -7.37
CA CYS A 42 6.82 2.61 -6.61
C CYS A 42 6.83 1.18 -6.05
N GLU A 43 7.71 0.30 -6.54
CA GLU A 43 7.77 -1.12 -6.15
C GLU A 43 8.05 -1.29 -4.65
N LYS A 44 8.83 -0.38 -4.05
CA LYS A 44 9.07 -0.36 -2.60
C LYS A 44 7.76 -0.28 -1.80
N PHE A 45 6.82 0.56 -2.23
CA PHE A 45 5.53 0.71 -1.57
C PHE A 45 4.66 -0.52 -1.80
N ALA A 46 4.78 -1.14 -2.99
CA ALA A 46 4.12 -2.39 -3.29
C ALA A 46 4.54 -3.52 -2.35
N LYS A 47 5.85 -3.66 -2.11
CA LYS A 47 6.39 -4.60 -1.13
C LYS A 47 5.88 -4.34 0.28
N TYR A 48 5.78 -3.07 0.68
CA TYR A 48 5.37 -2.72 2.04
C TYR A 48 3.89 -2.96 2.32
N TYR A 49 2.98 -2.54 1.42
CA TYR A 49 1.56 -2.79 1.67
C TYR A 49 1.24 -4.28 1.62
N ARG A 50 1.88 -5.06 0.72
CA ARG A 50 1.71 -6.52 0.67
C ARG A 50 2.20 -7.24 1.93
N ALA A 51 3.20 -6.69 2.62
CA ALA A 51 3.71 -7.25 3.87
C ALA A 51 2.86 -6.87 5.10
N LEU A 52 2.14 -5.74 5.05
CA LEU A 52 1.39 -5.18 6.18
C LEU A 52 -0.11 -5.49 6.12
N CYS A 53 -0.68 -5.56 4.93
CA CYS A 53 -2.11 -5.67 4.71
C CYS A 53 -2.57 -7.13 4.60
N PRO A 54 -3.73 -7.49 5.16
CA PRO A 54 -4.42 -8.72 4.79
C PRO A 54 -4.74 -8.74 3.30
N ALA A 55 -4.56 -9.88 2.64
CA ALA A 55 -4.80 -10.03 1.20
C ALA A 55 -6.26 -9.67 0.84
N GLU A 56 -7.22 -10.14 1.62
CA GLU A 56 -8.65 -9.85 1.44
C GLU A 56 -8.95 -8.34 1.39
N TRP A 57 -8.24 -7.53 2.19
CA TRP A 57 -8.44 -6.08 2.19
C TRP A 57 -7.92 -5.45 0.91
N VAL A 58 -6.75 -5.89 0.45
CA VAL A 58 -6.14 -5.44 -0.80
C VAL A 58 -7.04 -5.78 -1.98
N ASP A 59 -7.53 -7.02 -2.04
CA ASP A 59 -8.39 -7.49 -3.12
C ASP A 59 -9.68 -6.68 -3.20
N ARG A 60 -10.36 -6.49 -2.06
CA ARG A 60 -11.56 -5.65 -1.97
C ARG A 60 -11.28 -4.20 -2.38
N TRP A 61 -10.15 -3.62 -1.97
CA TRP A 61 -9.81 -2.26 -2.38
C TRP A 61 -9.49 -2.16 -3.87
N ASN A 62 -8.86 -3.19 -4.46
CA ASN A 62 -8.62 -3.25 -5.90
C ASN A 62 -9.95 -3.27 -6.68
N GLU A 63 -10.89 -4.13 -6.28
CA GLU A 63 -12.24 -4.18 -6.87
C GLU A 63 -12.95 -2.83 -6.76
N GLN A 64 -12.91 -2.20 -5.59
CA GLN A 64 -13.51 -0.87 -5.39
C GLN A 64 -12.88 0.19 -6.30
N ARG A 65 -11.57 0.11 -6.55
CA ARG A 65 -10.87 1.04 -7.44
C ARG A 65 -11.22 0.81 -8.89
N GLU A 66 -11.27 -0.44 -9.34
CA GLU A 66 -11.70 -0.81 -10.69
C GLU A 66 -13.14 -0.37 -10.96
N ASN A 67 -14.01 -0.49 -9.94
CA ASN A 67 -15.40 -0.04 -9.99
C ASN A 67 -15.58 1.47 -9.78
N GLY A 68 -14.52 2.24 -9.50
CA GLY A 68 -14.60 3.68 -9.24
C GLY A 68 -15.33 4.06 -7.93
N THR A 69 -15.50 3.12 -7.01
CA THR A 69 -16.21 3.28 -5.72
C THR A 69 -15.29 3.35 -4.52
N PHE A 70 -13.98 3.41 -4.73
CA PHE A 70 -13.00 3.46 -3.65
C PHE A 70 -13.10 4.79 -2.86
N PRO A 71 -13.32 4.75 -1.53
CA PRO A 71 -13.55 5.96 -0.74
C PRO A 71 -12.27 6.71 -0.32
N GLY A 72 -11.10 6.13 -0.61
CA GLY A 72 -9.82 6.71 -0.21
C GLY A 72 -9.25 7.70 -1.23
N PRO A 73 -8.29 8.55 -0.82
CA PRO A 73 -7.78 9.64 -1.66
C PRO A 73 -6.66 9.14 -2.59
N LEU A 74 -7.04 8.69 -3.79
CA LEU A 74 -6.13 8.22 -4.85
C LEU A 74 -5.77 9.30 -5.86
#